data_AF-A0A6G0R1F1-F1
#
_entry.id   AF-A0A6G0R1F1-F1
#
_cell.length_a   1.000
_cell.length_b   1.000
_cell.length_c   1.000
_cell.angle_alpha   90.00
_cell.angle_beta   90.00
_cell.angle_gamma   90.00
#
_symmetry.space_group_name_H-M   'P 1'
#
loop_
_entity.id
_entity.type
_entity.pdbx_description
1 polymer ?
#
loop_
_entity_poly.entity_id
_entity_poly.type
_entity_poly.pdbx_seq_one_letter_code
_entity_poly.pdbx_strand_id
1 'polypeptide(L)'
;MKMQAVVVRNAAESIACAWIPNACYALRDIFSGKWYTEQSRSQLIIANSVWASITYCGVVFISFIPVMLSFRFLKTPDRRPTVWFCLFRLARAVAVYFMVATLIVFGCSWLTAYLVTIKPDSLRYKLDCYSINFSLAGYFTGITRAVKQIYYDETVQGREKPQQKQHKARRSKIVPTNAANAVTSGSLKSPARFKPPNFWLAYIRNMSVAFVPLLASVFVHILSQFHIVDRGNAVLTIFVVVGVAFKLAVQELAKHYVFKKRVRSARVMCILVGIPTVLIDTQMRIIVLGTNSANTAALGAIGMALFESSLRAGKAVLVMWEIRHRRAVVARRIAAAALRAGTVEAFEHRPSNPSVVPHAPKTSSKTSSRPSMSVGMNDFEMWRRQIQAFHTAELNADMYAEYISIGCSASILFFYGNHPHYSLLRQTASTGTTTVDTMAWRVSQLEMLGFQIAIEVVVDYISTVLEMVIGIEFDHVKKLNSFLAAMFIITAVMNINISVCIYLS
;
A
#
# COMPACT_ATOMS: atom_id res chain seq x y z
N MET A 1 3.71 22.62 1.98
CA MET A 1 4.95 22.68 1.15
C MET A 1 5.87 21.48 1.34
N LYS A 2 6.50 21.25 2.51
CA LYS A 2 7.45 20.12 2.68
C LYS A 2 6.84 18.72 2.48
N MET A 3 5.55 18.52 2.78
CA MET A 3 4.86 17.24 2.58
C MET A 3 4.63 16.94 1.10
N GLN A 4 4.03 17.87 0.35
CA GLN A 4 3.80 17.72 -1.09
C GLN A 4 5.08 17.51 -1.89
N ALA A 5 6.15 18.25 -1.60
CA ALA A 5 7.43 18.04 -2.28
C ALA A 5 7.96 16.61 -2.11
N VAL A 6 7.74 16.00 -0.94
CA VAL A 6 8.10 14.59 -0.69
C VAL A 6 7.19 13.63 -1.45
N VAL A 7 5.88 13.89 -1.48
CA VAL A 7 4.91 13.09 -2.24
C VAL A 7 5.23 13.11 -3.73
N VAL A 8 5.38 14.30 -4.31
CA VAL A 8 5.71 14.48 -5.74
C VAL A 8 7.05 13.81 -6.08
N ARG A 9 8.08 13.96 -5.23
CA ARG A 9 9.38 13.31 -5.46
C ARG A 9 9.26 11.78 -5.50
N ASN A 10 8.61 11.20 -4.50
CA ASN A 10 8.42 9.75 -4.41
C ASN A 10 7.50 9.22 -5.52
N ALA A 11 6.49 9.99 -5.91
CA ALA A 11 5.64 9.66 -7.05
C ALA A 11 6.47 9.69 -8.35
N ALA A 12 7.30 10.70 -8.56
CA ALA A 12 8.22 10.76 -9.71
C ALA A 12 9.20 9.58 -9.75
N GLU A 13 9.76 9.18 -8.60
CA GLU A 13 10.57 7.96 -8.49
C GLU A 13 9.77 6.71 -8.91
N SER A 14 8.50 6.60 -8.46
CA SER A 14 7.60 5.50 -8.82
C SER A 14 7.24 5.48 -10.31
N ILE A 15 6.98 6.65 -10.90
CA ILE A 15 6.67 6.82 -12.32
C ILE A 15 7.89 6.45 -13.15
N ALA A 16 9.09 6.93 -12.81
CA ALA A 16 10.32 6.55 -13.50
C ALA A 16 10.54 5.03 -13.47
N CYS A 17 10.32 4.39 -12.31
CA CYS A 17 10.38 2.94 -12.19
C CYS A 17 9.30 2.19 -12.97
N ALA A 18 8.19 2.83 -13.35
CA ALA A 18 7.18 2.26 -14.23
C ALA A 18 7.51 2.45 -15.72
N TRP A 19 8.08 3.60 -16.08
CA TRP A 19 8.46 3.95 -17.45
C TRP A 19 9.64 3.13 -17.96
N ILE A 20 10.64 2.87 -17.13
CA ILE A 20 11.82 2.08 -17.53
C ILE A 20 11.42 0.67 -17.99
N PRO A 21 10.63 -0.12 -17.23
CA PRO A 21 10.06 -1.38 -17.70
C PRO A 21 9.34 -1.24 -19.03
N ASN A 22 8.38 -0.33 -19.17
CA ASN A 22 7.63 -0.17 -20.42
C ASN A 22 8.53 0.17 -21.61
N ALA A 23 9.55 1.01 -21.41
CA ALA A 23 10.55 1.28 -22.43
C ALA A 23 11.30 0.00 -22.80
N CYS A 24 11.76 -0.78 -21.82
CA CYS A 24 12.42 -2.07 -22.08
C CYS A 24 11.50 -3.07 -22.80
N TYR A 25 10.22 -3.09 -22.49
CA TYR A 25 9.24 -4.00 -23.11
C TYR A 25 8.92 -3.59 -24.54
N ALA A 26 8.92 -2.28 -24.82
CA ALA A 26 8.73 -1.73 -26.16
C ALA A 26 10.01 -1.79 -27.01
N LEU A 27 11.18 -1.98 -26.41
CA LEU A 27 12.42 -2.26 -27.13
C LEU A 27 12.44 -3.72 -27.62
N ARG A 28 13.39 -4.04 -28.50
CA ARG A 28 13.50 -5.35 -29.17
C ARG A 28 13.35 -6.54 -28.22
N ASP A 29 12.67 -7.57 -28.68
CA ASP A 29 12.47 -8.83 -27.94
C ASP A 29 13.80 -9.40 -27.43
N ILE A 30 13.80 -9.94 -26.20
CA ILE A 30 14.96 -10.65 -25.65
C ILE A 30 15.25 -11.92 -26.48
N PHE A 31 14.22 -12.58 -27.01
CA PHE A 31 14.36 -13.88 -27.65
C PHE A 31 14.54 -13.81 -29.17
N SER A 32 13.76 -12.97 -29.86
CA SER A 32 13.78 -12.89 -31.32
C SER A 32 14.59 -11.71 -31.87
N GLY A 33 14.96 -10.73 -31.03
CA GLY A 33 15.61 -9.49 -31.46
C GLY A 33 14.76 -8.60 -32.38
N LYS A 34 13.51 -8.99 -32.65
CA LYS A 34 12.56 -8.25 -33.47
C LYS A 34 11.96 -7.08 -32.71
N TRP A 35 11.63 -6.03 -33.45
CA TRP A 35 10.90 -4.88 -32.90
C TRP A 35 9.52 -5.30 -32.42
N TYR A 36 9.03 -4.64 -31.38
CA TYR A 36 7.79 -4.96 -30.69
C TYR A 36 6.57 -5.07 -31.63
N THR A 37 6.56 -4.32 -32.74
CA THR A 37 5.49 -4.32 -33.75
C THR A 37 5.47 -5.54 -34.68
N GLU A 38 6.56 -6.29 -34.77
CA GLU A 38 6.75 -7.41 -35.71
C GLU A 38 6.66 -8.78 -35.03
N GLN A 39 6.40 -8.80 -33.73
CA GLN A 39 6.35 -10.04 -32.93
C GLN A 39 5.01 -10.75 -33.09
N SER A 40 5.05 -12.08 -33.10
CA SER A 40 3.81 -12.86 -33.02
C SER A 40 3.20 -12.76 -31.63
N ARG A 41 1.88 -12.95 -31.53
CA ARG A 41 1.15 -12.94 -30.25
C ARG A 41 1.75 -13.88 -29.20
N SER A 42 2.20 -15.07 -29.61
CA SER A 42 2.82 -16.05 -28.70
C SER A 42 4.17 -15.58 -28.16
N GLN A 43 5.00 -14.96 -29.01
CA GLN A 43 6.27 -14.37 -28.60
C GLN A 43 6.05 -13.21 -27.62
N LEU A 44 5.08 -12.35 -27.91
CA LEU A 44 4.74 -11.20 -27.09
C LEU A 44 4.24 -11.60 -25.68
N ILE A 45 3.42 -12.66 -25.58
CA ILE A 45 3.00 -13.23 -24.28
C ILE A 45 4.21 -13.67 -23.46
N ILE A 46 5.12 -14.44 -24.05
CA ILE A 46 6.29 -14.97 -23.33
C ILE A 46 7.25 -13.83 -22.94
N ALA A 47 7.53 -12.93 -23.87
CA ALA A 47 8.42 -11.79 -23.66
C ALA A 47 7.90 -10.88 -22.54
N ASN A 48 6.63 -10.46 -22.61
CA ASN A 48 6.01 -9.61 -21.60
C ASN A 48 6.00 -10.27 -20.21
N SER A 49 5.70 -11.56 -20.13
CA SER A 49 5.68 -12.29 -18.86
C SER A 49 7.06 -12.40 -18.22
N VAL A 50 8.10 -12.69 -19.00
CA VAL A 50 9.48 -12.76 -18.51
C VAL A 50 9.95 -11.39 -18.05
N TRP A 51 9.69 -10.36 -18.85
CA TRP A 51 10.01 -8.97 -18.52
C TRP A 51 9.27 -8.48 -17.27
N ALA A 52 7.98 -8.81 -17.13
CA ALA A 52 7.17 -8.55 -15.94
C ALA A 52 7.79 -9.20 -14.69
N SER A 53 8.27 -10.44 -14.82
CA SER A 53 8.96 -11.14 -13.74
C SER A 53 10.28 -10.48 -13.35
N ILE A 54 11.15 -10.21 -14.33
CA ILE A 54 12.48 -9.62 -14.10
C ILE A 54 12.35 -8.25 -13.44
N THR A 55 11.50 -7.38 -13.98
CA THR A 55 11.33 -6.01 -13.49
C THR A 55 10.68 -5.98 -12.11
N TYR A 56 9.62 -6.75 -11.86
CA TYR A 56 9.03 -6.85 -10.53
C TYR A 56 10.03 -7.39 -9.51
N CYS A 57 10.74 -8.47 -9.84
CA CYS A 57 11.75 -9.04 -8.94
C CYS A 57 12.87 -8.04 -8.65
N GLY A 58 13.38 -7.34 -9.68
CA GLY A 58 14.42 -6.33 -9.54
C GLY A 58 13.97 -5.15 -8.66
N VAL A 59 12.75 -4.66 -8.86
CA VAL A 59 12.17 -3.55 -8.09
C VAL A 59 11.96 -3.94 -6.63
N VAL A 60 11.38 -5.11 -6.37
CA VAL A 60 11.21 -5.62 -5.01
C VAL A 60 12.58 -5.79 -4.35
N PHE A 61 13.56 -6.37 -5.06
CA PHE A 61 14.92 -6.52 -4.60
C PHE A 61 15.55 -5.19 -4.17
N ILE A 62 15.53 -4.18 -5.04
CA ILE A 62 16.08 -2.84 -4.76
C ILE A 62 15.34 -2.19 -3.58
N SER A 63 14.01 -2.36 -3.50
CA SER A 63 13.17 -1.79 -2.43
C SER A 63 13.52 -2.31 -1.03
N PHE A 64 14.09 -3.52 -0.92
CA PHE A 64 14.55 -4.07 0.36
C PHE A 64 15.97 -3.61 0.76
N ILE A 65 16.76 -3.03 -0.16
CA ILE A 65 18.12 -2.57 0.14
C ILE A 65 18.14 -1.43 1.18
N PRO A 66 17.34 -0.34 1.06
CA PRO A 66 17.27 0.70 2.09
C PRO A 66 16.86 0.16 3.47
N VAL A 67 15.99 -0.85 3.51
CA VAL A 67 15.60 -1.50 4.76
C VAL A 67 16.79 -2.19 5.40
N MET A 68 17.58 -2.92 4.62
CA MET A 68 18.79 -3.59 5.12
C MET A 68 19.90 -2.63 5.55
N LEU A 69 19.99 -1.46 4.91
CA LEU A 69 20.96 -0.42 5.31
C LEU A 69 20.71 0.13 6.72
N SER A 70 19.47 0.01 7.22
CA SER A 70 19.12 0.40 8.59
C SER A 70 19.57 -0.62 9.65
N PHE A 71 20.01 -1.80 9.24
CA PHE A 71 20.42 -2.88 10.16
C PHE A 71 21.83 -2.66 10.70
N ARG A 72 22.06 -3.07 11.95
CA ARG A 72 23.39 -3.14 12.57
C ARG A 72 23.89 -4.57 12.57
N PHE A 73 24.76 -4.90 11.62
CA PHE A 73 25.29 -6.25 11.45
C PHE A 73 26.32 -6.60 12.53
N LEU A 74 26.34 -7.86 12.98
CA LEU A 74 27.22 -8.34 14.05
C LEU A 74 28.71 -8.26 13.70
N LYS A 75 29.05 -8.39 12.40
CA LYS A 75 30.43 -8.30 11.94
C LYS A 75 31.03 -6.90 12.09
N THR A 76 30.19 -5.86 12.09
CA THR A 76 30.60 -4.45 12.21
C THR A 76 29.50 -3.68 12.95
N PRO A 77 29.40 -3.83 14.27
CA PRO A 77 28.30 -3.27 15.06
C PRO A 77 28.27 -1.74 15.05
N ASP A 78 29.44 -1.10 14.95
CA ASP A 78 29.60 0.35 15.05
C ASP A 78 29.58 1.08 13.69
N ARG A 79 29.61 0.34 12.58
CA ARG A 79 29.63 0.91 11.22
C ARG A 79 28.35 0.58 10.47
N ARG A 80 27.78 1.59 9.80
CA ARG A 80 26.64 1.37 8.88
C ARG A 80 27.08 0.47 7.72
N PRO A 81 26.26 -0.51 7.32
CA PRO A 81 26.58 -1.39 6.20
C PRO A 81 26.62 -0.61 4.88
N THR A 82 27.52 -0.99 3.98
CA THR A 82 27.62 -0.42 2.63
C THR A 82 26.52 -1.00 1.72
N VAL A 83 26.03 -0.20 0.76
CA VAL A 83 25.04 -0.64 -0.25
C VAL A 83 25.47 -1.93 -0.94
N TRP A 84 26.72 -2.00 -1.42
CA TRP A 84 27.29 -3.17 -2.05
C TRP A 84 27.26 -4.43 -1.18
N PHE A 85 27.52 -4.28 0.12
CA PHE A 85 27.48 -5.40 1.06
C PHE A 85 26.06 -5.95 1.19
N CYS A 86 25.06 -5.09 1.36
CA CYS A 86 23.65 -5.49 1.43
C CYS A 86 23.18 -6.12 0.12
N LEU A 87 23.59 -5.56 -1.02
CA LEU A 87 23.23 -6.04 -2.35
C LEU A 87 23.71 -7.46 -2.59
N PHE A 88 25.01 -7.73 -2.46
CA PHE A 88 25.56 -9.08 -2.67
C PHE A 88 24.99 -10.09 -1.67
N ARG A 89 24.80 -9.68 -0.41
CA ARG A 89 24.24 -10.55 0.63
C ARG A 89 22.81 -10.95 0.31
N LEU A 90 21.98 -9.98 -0.07
CA LEU A 90 20.59 -10.21 -0.43
C LEU A 90 20.50 -11.04 -1.71
N ALA A 91 21.29 -10.72 -2.73
CA ALA A 91 21.30 -11.41 -4.02
C ALA A 91 21.54 -12.91 -3.84
N ARG A 92 22.58 -13.28 -3.06
CA ARG A 92 22.87 -14.68 -2.76
C ARG A 92 21.73 -15.37 -1.99
N ALA A 93 21.05 -14.66 -1.10
CA ALA A 93 19.96 -15.21 -0.31
C ALA A 93 18.66 -15.40 -1.13
N VAL A 94 18.46 -14.62 -2.20
CA VAL A 94 17.23 -14.65 -3.01
C VAL A 94 17.38 -15.29 -4.39
N ALA A 95 18.60 -15.61 -4.82
CA ALA A 95 18.89 -16.16 -6.15
C ALA A 95 18.01 -17.37 -6.51
N VAL A 96 17.86 -18.33 -5.59
CA VAL A 96 17.02 -19.52 -5.84
C VAL A 96 15.55 -19.15 -6.01
N TYR A 97 15.03 -18.23 -5.18
CA TYR A 97 13.64 -17.77 -5.31
C TYR A 97 13.41 -17.04 -6.64
N PHE A 98 14.38 -16.24 -7.09
CA PHE A 98 14.34 -15.55 -8.37
C PHE A 98 14.31 -16.53 -9.55
N MET A 99 15.21 -17.52 -9.54
CA MET A 99 15.29 -18.54 -10.59
C MET A 99 14.00 -19.35 -10.65
N VAL A 100 13.51 -19.85 -9.51
CA VAL A 100 12.26 -20.63 -9.46
C VAL A 100 11.06 -19.80 -9.93
N ALA A 101 10.92 -18.55 -9.48
CA ALA A 101 9.80 -17.70 -9.90
C ALA A 101 9.81 -17.45 -11.42
N THR A 102 10.98 -17.14 -11.98
CA THR A 102 11.14 -16.87 -13.41
C THR A 102 10.93 -18.14 -14.26
N LEU A 103 11.40 -19.30 -13.80
CA LEU A 103 11.16 -20.58 -14.48
C LEU A 103 9.67 -20.95 -14.50
N ILE A 104 8.95 -20.74 -13.39
CA ILE A 104 7.49 -20.97 -13.33
C ILE A 104 6.78 -20.03 -14.31
N VAL A 105 7.13 -18.73 -14.29
CA VAL A 105 6.53 -17.73 -15.21
C VAL A 105 6.78 -18.12 -16.66
N PHE A 106 8.03 -18.47 -17.01
CA PHE A 106 8.38 -18.88 -18.37
C PHE A 106 7.61 -20.12 -18.80
N GLY A 107 7.58 -21.17 -17.98
CA GLY A 107 6.88 -22.42 -18.28
C GLY A 107 5.36 -22.24 -18.43
N CYS A 108 4.73 -21.48 -17.53
CA CYS A 108 3.29 -21.19 -17.63
C CYS A 108 2.96 -20.29 -18.84
N SER A 109 3.83 -19.33 -19.17
CA SER A 109 3.64 -18.45 -20.32
C SER A 109 3.82 -19.22 -21.63
N TRP A 110 4.79 -20.12 -21.69
CA TRP A 110 4.98 -21.04 -22.81
C TRP A 110 3.76 -21.94 -23.02
N LEU A 111 3.25 -22.54 -21.94
CA LEU A 111 2.03 -23.35 -21.99
C LEU A 111 0.82 -22.53 -22.47
N THR A 112 0.66 -21.30 -21.95
CA THR A 112 -0.43 -20.41 -22.37
C THR A 112 -0.30 -20.03 -23.85
N ALA A 113 0.91 -19.66 -24.29
CA ALA A 113 1.19 -19.36 -25.69
C ALA A 113 0.88 -20.56 -26.60
N TYR A 114 1.25 -21.77 -26.20
CA TYR A 114 0.91 -23.00 -26.91
C TYR A 114 -0.61 -23.23 -26.98
N LEU A 115 -1.33 -23.09 -25.87
CA LEU A 115 -2.79 -23.27 -25.87
C LEU A 115 -3.52 -22.21 -26.73
N VAL A 116 -3.05 -20.96 -26.74
CA VAL A 116 -3.58 -19.89 -27.60
C VAL A 116 -3.42 -20.23 -29.08
N THR A 117 -2.34 -20.94 -29.47
CA THR A 117 -2.17 -21.38 -30.87
C THR A 117 -3.15 -22.50 -31.28
N ILE A 118 -3.62 -23.32 -30.34
CA ILE A 118 -4.51 -24.45 -30.62
C ILE A 118 -5.99 -24.04 -30.59
N LYS A 119 -6.40 -23.23 -29.61
CA LYS A 119 -7.78 -22.74 -29.47
C LYS A 119 -7.81 -21.25 -29.13
N PRO A 120 -7.75 -20.36 -30.13
CA PRO A 120 -7.74 -18.91 -29.90
C PRO A 120 -8.99 -18.40 -29.18
N ASP A 121 -10.16 -19.01 -29.39
CA ASP A 121 -11.44 -18.56 -28.82
C ASP A 121 -11.75 -19.09 -27.41
N SER A 122 -11.08 -20.18 -26.99
CA SER A 122 -11.36 -20.86 -25.71
C SER A 122 -10.70 -20.19 -24.50
N LEU A 123 -9.65 -19.39 -24.73
CA LEU A 123 -8.87 -18.75 -23.68
C LEU A 123 -9.22 -17.26 -23.53
N ARG A 124 -10.53 -16.99 -23.40
CA ARG A 124 -11.00 -15.67 -22.92
C ARG A 124 -10.42 -15.29 -21.55
N TYR A 125 -9.99 -16.28 -20.77
CA TYR A 125 -9.34 -16.08 -19.48
C TYR A 125 -7.83 -15.92 -19.65
N LYS A 126 -7.32 -14.76 -19.24
CA LYS A 126 -5.90 -14.37 -19.25
C LYS A 126 -5.10 -15.08 -18.15
N LEU A 127 -4.97 -16.40 -18.30
CA LEU A 127 -4.34 -17.31 -17.33
C LEU A 127 -2.87 -16.98 -17.07
N ASP A 128 -2.19 -16.44 -18.07
CA ASP A 128 -0.82 -15.91 -17.98
C ASP A 128 -0.71 -14.85 -16.87
N CYS A 129 -1.59 -13.85 -16.87
CA CYS A 129 -1.60 -12.77 -15.88
C CYS A 129 -1.76 -13.31 -14.44
N TYR A 130 -2.67 -14.26 -14.23
CA TYR A 130 -2.88 -14.86 -12.91
C TYR A 130 -1.70 -15.71 -12.44
N SER A 131 -1.11 -16.50 -13.35
CA SER A 131 0.07 -17.32 -13.05
C SER A 131 1.29 -16.46 -12.68
N ILE A 132 1.50 -15.36 -13.40
CA ILE A 132 2.55 -14.38 -13.09
C ILE A 132 2.35 -13.84 -11.68
N ASN A 133 1.16 -13.31 -11.36
CA ASN A 133 0.87 -12.77 -10.03
C ASN A 133 1.13 -13.78 -8.91
N PHE A 134 0.72 -15.04 -9.11
CA PHE A 134 0.94 -16.12 -8.13
C PHE A 134 2.44 -16.41 -7.91
N SER A 135 3.22 -16.47 -8.99
CA SER A 135 4.67 -16.70 -8.94
C SER A 135 5.40 -15.51 -8.28
N LEU A 136 5.04 -14.28 -8.63
CA LEU A 136 5.63 -13.05 -8.07
C LEU A 136 5.32 -12.86 -6.59
N ALA A 137 4.13 -13.28 -6.13
CA ALA A 137 3.83 -13.37 -4.70
C ALA A 137 4.74 -14.38 -3.97
N GLY A 138 5.16 -15.44 -4.66
CA GLY A 138 6.12 -16.43 -4.19
C GLY A 138 7.50 -15.81 -3.98
N TYR A 139 7.97 -15.07 -4.98
CA TYR A 139 9.21 -14.31 -4.88
C TYR A 139 9.17 -13.29 -3.74
N PHE A 140 8.11 -12.49 -3.63
CA PHE A 140 7.94 -11.50 -2.56
C PHE A 140 7.97 -12.14 -1.16
N THR A 141 7.38 -13.33 -1.03
CA THR A 141 7.45 -14.13 0.20
C THR A 141 8.87 -14.59 0.48
N GLY A 142 9.57 -15.10 -0.53
CA GLY A 142 10.96 -15.57 -0.45
C GLY A 142 11.91 -14.47 0.03
N ILE A 143 11.87 -13.30 -0.59
CA ILE A 143 12.71 -12.16 -0.20
C ILE A 143 12.36 -11.63 1.19
N THR A 144 11.07 -11.50 1.53
CA THR A 144 10.66 -11.07 2.88
C THR A 144 11.17 -12.04 3.95
N ARG A 145 11.15 -13.35 3.66
CA ARG A 145 11.71 -14.37 4.56
C ARG A 145 13.22 -14.27 4.65
N ALA A 146 13.92 -14.12 3.53
CA ALA A 146 15.37 -13.96 3.50
C ALA A 146 15.84 -12.74 4.30
N VAL A 147 15.21 -11.58 4.10
CA VAL A 147 15.51 -10.35 4.86
C VAL A 147 15.26 -10.54 6.35
N LYS A 148 14.15 -11.18 6.75
CA LYS A 148 13.89 -11.50 8.16
C LYS A 148 14.94 -12.43 8.75
N GLN A 149 15.35 -13.44 8.01
CA GLN A 149 16.38 -14.37 8.45
C GLN A 149 17.72 -13.65 8.65
N ILE A 150 18.16 -12.86 7.68
CA ILE A 150 19.35 -12.01 7.80
C ILE A 150 19.24 -11.08 9.02
N TYR A 151 18.08 -10.43 9.22
CA TYR A 151 17.87 -9.57 10.37
C TYR A 151 18.06 -10.32 11.70
N TYR A 152 17.39 -11.46 11.90
CA TYR A 152 17.46 -12.17 13.18
C TYR A 152 18.79 -12.88 13.42
N ASP A 153 19.40 -13.43 12.38
CA ASP A 153 20.61 -14.25 12.53
C ASP A 153 21.88 -13.40 12.54
N GLU A 154 21.91 -12.29 11.80
CA GLU A 154 23.15 -11.55 11.50
C GLU A 154 23.20 -10.14 12.09
N THR A 155 22.15 -9.67 12.75
CA THR A 155 22.11 -8.30 13.32
C THR A 155 22.04 -8.30 14.85
N VAL A 156 22.66 -7.29 15.45
CA VAL A 156 22.65 -7.05 16.91
C VAL A 156 21.20 -6.89 17.39
N GLN A 157 20.44 -6.02 16.72
CA GLN A 157 19.04 -5.72 17.02
C GLN A 157 18.11 -6.94 16.87
N GLY A 158 18.46 -7.86 15.98
CA GLY A 158 17.74 -9.10 15.76
C GLY A 158 17.95 -10.11 16.88
N ARG A 159 19.17 -10.20 17.43
CA ARG A 159 19.52 -11.13 18.51
C ARG A 159 19.11 -10.64 19.90
N GLU A 160 19.13 -9.34 20.14
CA GLU A 160 18.74 -8.76 21.44
C GLU A 160 17.24 -8.84 21.72
N LYS A 161 16.37 -8.69 20.70
CA LYS A 161 14.90 -8.70 20.88
C LYS A 161 14.35 -10.01 21.46
N PRO A 162 14.73 -11.20 20.96
CA PRO A 162 14.35 -12.49 21.56
C PRO A 162 14.89 -12.66 22.98
N GLN A 163 16.14 -12.26 23.22
CA GLN A 163 16.78 -12.34 24.54
C GLN A 163 16.06 -11.45 25.56
N GLN A 164 15.72 -10.21 25.21
CA GLN A 164 15.01 -9.29 26.09
C GLN A 164 13.57 -9.75 26.38
N LYS A 165 12.88 -10.34 25.39
CA LYS A 165 11.56 -10.97 25.61
C LYS A 165 11.64 -12.19 26.52
N GLN A 166 12.67 -13.03 26.37
CA GLN A 166 12.91 -14.18 27.25
C GLN A 166 13.29 -13.75 28.67
N HIS A 167 14.12 -12.71 28.84
CA HIS A 167 14.44 -12.13 30.14
C HIS A 167 13.19 -11.55 30.82
N LYS A 168 12.32 -10.84 30.08
CA LYS A 168 11.03 -10.36 30.61
C LYS A 168 10.08 -11.50 30.98
N ALA A 169 9.98 -12.54 30.15
CA ALA A 169 9.15 -13.71 30.44
C ALA A 169 9.69 -14.52 31.64
N ARG A 170 11.01 -14.63 31.81
CA ARG A 170 11.65 -15.23 32.99
C ARG A 170 11.41 -14.41 34.26
N ARG A 171 11.59 -13.08 34.20
CA ARG A 171 11.26 -12.18 35.33
C ARG A 171 9.79 -12.25 35.73
N SER A 172 8.88 -12.39 34.76
CA SER A 172 7.44 -12.57 35.03
C SER A 172 7.08 -13.91 35.67
N LYS A 173 7.94 -14.93 35.58
CA LYS A 173 7.73 -16.26 36.20
C LYS A 173 8.37 -16.40 37.58
N ILE A 174 9.20 -15.46 38.00
CA ILE A 174 9.76 -15.43 39.36
C ILE A 174 8.73 -14.71 40.24
N VAL A 175 7.73 -15.46 40.69
CA VAL A 175 6.99 -15.11 41.91
C VAL A 175 7.92 -15.43 43.09
N PRO A 176 8.07 -14.54 44.09
CA PRO A 176 8.94 -14.82 45.22
C PRO A 176 8.26 -15.81 46.15
N THR A 177 8.44 -17.10 45.90
CA THR A 177 8.14 -18.14 46.88
C THR A 177 9.46 -18.68 47.40
N ASN A 178 9.83 -18.21 48.59
CA ASN A 178 10.85 -18.73 49.50
C ASN A 178 12.22 -19.06 48.88
N ALA A 179 13.13 -18.11 49.04
CA ALA A 179 14.56 -18.29 48.86
C ALA A 179 15.11 -19.30 49.90
N ALA A 180 15.17 -20.58 49.53
CA ALA A 180 16.01 -21.55 50.25
C ALA A 180 16.48 -22.72 49.38
N ASN A 181 15.70 -23.21 48.40
CA ASN A 181 16.02 -24.48 47.72
C ASN A 181 16.10 -24.37 46.18
N ALA A 182 16.79 -23.36 45.65
CA ALA A 182 16.99 -23.21 44.21
C ALA A 182 18.47 -23.24 43.82
N VAL A 183 19.22 -24.21 44.35
CA VAL A 183 20.56 -24.57 43.84
C VAL A 183 20.49 -25.98 43.32
N THR A 184 20.01 -26.16 42.08
CA THR A 184 20.42 -27.31 41.26
C THR A 184 20.06 -27.11 39.78
N SER A 185 21.11 -27.14 38.95
CA SER A 185 21.10 -27.64 37.57
C SER A 185 20.08 -27.03 36.60
N GLY A 186 20.40 -25.86 36.07
CA GLY A 186 19.84 -25.35 34.83
C GLY A 186 20.93 -25.23 33.77
N SER A 187 21.21 -26.31 33.04
CA SER A 187 22.01 -26.28 31.80
C SER A 187 21.67 -25.02 31.00
N LEU A 188 22.69 -24.21 30.66
CA LEU A 188 22.55 -23.05 29.77
C LEU A 188 22.02 -23.54 28.42
N LYS A 189 20.70 -23.68 28.28
CA LYS A 189 20.07 -23.84 26.98
C LYS A 189 20.41 -22.59 26.19
N SER A 190 21.25 -22.77 25.17
CA SER A 190 21.65 -21.77 24.18
C SER A 190 20.43 -20.90 23.82
N PRO A 191 20.59 -19.56 23.73
CA PRO A 191 19.47 -18.66 23.46
C PRO A 191 18.70 -19.15 22.24
N ALA A 192 17.38 -19.28 22.37
CA ALA A 192 16.53 -19.84 21.33
C ALA A 192 16.71 -19.03 20.03
N ARG A 193 17.42 -19.61 19.05
CA ARG A 193 17.58 -19.00 17.72
C ARG A 193 16.20 -18.85 17.08
N PHE A 194 15.98 -17.73 16.43
CA PHE A 194 14.77 -17.50 15.66
C PHE A 194 14.63 -18.58 14.58
N LYS A 195 13.58 -19.40 14.65
CA LYS A 195 13.25 -20.36 13.59
C LYS A 195 12.26 -19.67 12.63
N PRO A 196 12.66 -19.35 11.40
CA PRO A 196 11.72 -18.80 10.43
C PRO A 196 10.62 -19.84 10.13
N PRO A 197 9.36 -19.42 9.96
CA PRO A 197 8.29 -20.35 9.58
C PRO A 197 8.60 -21.02 8.24
N ASN A 198 8.01 -22.20 8.01
CA ASN A 198 8.08 -22.90 6.75
C ASN A 198 7.61 -21.99 5.59
N PHE A 199 8.20 -22.16 4.41
CA PHE A 199 7.91 -21.32 3.24
C PHE A 199 6.41 -21.27 2.95
N TRP A 200 5.75 -22.43 2.89
CA TRP A 200 4.32 -22.56 2.60
C TRP A 200 3.43 -21.81 3.60
N LEU A 201 3.75 -21.88 4.89
CA LEU A 201 3.00 -21.15 5.91
C LEU A 201 3.20 -19.63 5.77
N ALA A 202 4.42 -19.20 5.46
CA ALA A 202 4.71 -17.79 5.18
C ALA A 202 4.01 -17.31 3.90
N TYR A 203 3.96 -18.16 2.87
CA TYR A 203 3.29 -17.89 1.60
C TYR A 203 1.79 -17.71 1.80
N ILE A 204 1.11 -18.68 2.43
CA ILE A 204 -0.33 -18.60 2.75
C ILE A 204 -0.65 -17.36 3.58
N ARG A 205 0.20 -17.02 4.56
CA ARG A 205 0.01 -15.79 5.34
C ARG A 205 0.15 -14.52 4.50
N ASN A 206 1.12 -14.49 3.59
CA ASN A 206 1.34 -13.37 2.68
C ASN A 206 0.35 -13.34 1.51
N MET A 207 -0.39 -14.42 1.22
CA MET A 207 -1.47 -14.44 0.23
C MET A 207 -2.54 -13.40 0.55
N SER A 208 -2.76 -13.07 1.83
CA SER A 208 -3.65 -11.97 2.21
C SER A 208 -3.23 -10.61 1.63
N VAL A 209 -1.94 -10.42 1.34
CA VAL A 209 -1.39 -9.22 0.67
C VAL A 209 -1.42 -9.40 -0.85
N ALA A 210 -1.15 -10.60 -1.36
CA ALA A 210 -1.23 -10.93 -2.79
C ALA A 210 -2.66 -10.95 -3.36
N PHE A 211 -3.66 -11.03 -2.48
CA PHE A 211 -5.07 -10.95 -2.84
C PHE A 211 -5.44 -9.63 -3.51
N VAL A 212 -4.78 -8.52 -3.14
CA VAL A 212 -5.08 -7.20 -3.71
C VAL A 212 -4.70 -7.11 -5.20
N PRO A 213 -3.46 -7.46 -5.62
CA PRO A 213 -3.13 -7.58 -7.04
C PRO A 213 -4.01 -8.55 -7.84
N LEU A 214 -4.43 -9.67 -7.23
CA LEU A 214 -5.33 -10.62 -7.88
C LEU A 214 -6.72 -10.02 -8.12
N LEU A 215 -7.30 -9.35 -7.12
CA LEU A 215 -8.56 -8.62 -7.28
C LEU A 215 -8.45 -7.51 -8.33
N ALA A 216 -7.33 -6.77 -8.35
CA ALA A 216 -7.09 -5.77 -9.37
C ALA A 216 -7.01 -6.40 -10.76
N SER A 217 -6.36 -7.56 -10.91
CA SER A 217 -6.33 -8.30 -12.17
C SER A 217 -7.74 -8.71 -12.62
N VAL A 218 -8.59 -9.20 -11.71
CA VAL A 218 -9.99 -9.50 -12.01
C VAL A 218 -10.75 -8.23 -12.41
N PHE A 219 -10.56 -7.13 -11.69
CA PHE A 219 -11.20 -5.84 -11.99
C PHE A 219 -10.83 -5.35 -13.40
N VAL A 220 -9.55 -5.28 -13.73
CA VAL A 220 -9.07 -4.86 -15.06
C VAL A 220 -9.54 -5.82 -16.14
N HIS A 221 -9.57 -7.12 -15.85
CA HIS A 221 -10.10 -8.11 -16.77
C HIS A 221 -11.57 -7.84 -17.09
N ILE A 222 -12.40 -7.60 -16.07
CA ILE A 222 -13.81 -7.23 -16.24
C ILE A 222 -13.93 -5.94 -17.06
N LEU A 223 -13.18 -4.89 -16.72
CA LEU A 223 -13.21 -3.61 -17.44
C LEU A 223 -12.84 -3.77 -18.92
N SER A 224 -11.84 -4.59 -19.21
CA SER A 224 -11.36 -4.84 -20.57
C SER A 224 -12.44 -5.49 -21.46
N GLN A 225 -13.39 -6.24 -20.88
CA GLN A 225 -14.48 -6.90 -21.62
C GLN A 225 -15.61 -5.92 -22.01
N PHE A 226 -15.77 -4.81 -21.31
CA PHE A 226 -16.91 -3.91 -21.52
C PHE A 226 -16.76 -2.98 -22.73
N HIS A 227 -15.56 -2.87 -23.34
CA HIS A 227 -15.29 -2.00 -24.50
C HIS A 227 -15.91 -0.60 -24.34
N ILE A 228 -15.67 0.01 -23.17
CA ILE A 228 -16.35 1.24 -22.72
C ILE A 228 -16.05 2.41 -23.65
N VAL A 229 -14.84 2.45 -24.21
CA VAL A 229 -14.37 3.52 -25.10
C VAL A 229 -15.22 3.62 -26.37
N ASP A 230 -15.79 2.50 -26.86
CA ASP A 230 -16.55 2.44 -28.11
C ASP A 230 -18.04 2.81 -27.93
N ARG A 231 -18.51 2.99 -26.68
CA ARG A 231 -19.95 3.08 -26.34
C ARG A 231 -20.47 4.52 -26.15
N GLY A 232 -19.64 5.53 -26.44
CA GLY A 232 -20.01 6.95 -26.40
C GLY A 232 -19.85 7.64 -25.03
N ASN A 233 -19.96 8.98 -25.04
CA ASN A 233 -19.61 9.83 -23.89
C ASN A 233 -20.48 9.59 -22.63
N ALA A 234 -21.76 9.25 -22.78
CA ALA A 234 -22.65 9.01 -21.64
C ALA A 234 -22.22 7.75 -20.84
N VAL A 235 -21.83 6.69 -21.55
CA VAL A 235 -21.36 5.44 -20.92
C VAL A 235 -20.01 5.67 -20.23
N LEU A 236 -19.14 6.48 -20.83
CA LEU A 236 -17.89 6.92 -20.21
C LEU A 236 -18.13 7.70 -18.91
N THR A 237 -19.07 8.66 -18.90
CA THR A 237 -19.40 9.41 -17.68
C THR A 237 -19.96 8.50 -16.58
N ILE A 238 -20.87 7.58 -16.92
CA ILE A 238 -21.39 6.58 -15.97
C ILE A 238 -20.25 5.73 -15.42
N PHE A 239 -19.34 5.28 -16.28
CA PHE A 239 -18.18 4.50 -15.87
C PHE A 239 -17.29 5.25 -14.87
N VAL A 240 -16.98 6.52 -15.15
CA VAL A 240 -16.18 7.36 -14.23
C VAL A 240 -16.89 7.51 -12.87
N VAL A 241 -18.19 7.80 -12.88
CA VAL A 241 -18.98 7.94 -11.64
C VAL A 241 -19.00 6.64 -10.84
N VAL A 242 -19.23 5.50 -11.50
CA VAL A 242 -19.23 4.17 -10.85
C VAL A 242 -17.84 3.81 -10.34
N GLY A 243 -16.78 4.12 -11.09
CA GLY A 243 -15.41 3.89 -10.69
C GLY A 243 -15.01 4.69 -9.46
N VAL A 244 -15.40 5.97 -9.39
CA VAL A 244 -15.18 6.80 -8.19
C VAL A 244 -16.00 6.29 -7.00
N ALA A 245 -17.26 5.89 -7.22
CA ALA A 245 -18.06 5.27 -6.15
C ALA A 245 -17.40 3.97 -5.64
N PHE A 246 -16.84 3.16 -6.54
CA PHE A 246 -16.11 1.95 -6.18
C PHE A 246 -14.83 2.26 -5.40
N LYS A 247 -14.03 3.25 -5.83
CA LYS A 247 -12.86 3.79 -5.10
C LYS A 247 -13.25 4.14 -3.66
N LEU A 248 -14.31 4.94 -3.49
CA LEU A 248 -14.80 5.35 -2.17
C LEU A 248 -15.28 4.16 -1.33
N ALA A 249 -15.97 3.20 -1.93
CA ALA A 249 -16.43 2.00 -1.21
C ALA A 249 -15.24 1.17 -0.69
N VAL A 250 -14.17 1.03 -1.47
CA VAL A 250 -12.95 0.33 -1.05
C VAL A 250 -12.25 1.08 0.08
N GLN A 251 -12.17 2.41 0.00
CA GLN A 251 -11.59 3.25 1.07
C GLN A 251 -12.40 3.15 2.37
N GLU A 252 -13.74 3.19 2.31
CA GLU A 252 -14.59 3.07 3.50
C GLU A 252 -14.58 1.65 4.07
N LEU A 253 -14.47 0.61 3.24
CA LEU A 253 -14.27 -0.77 3.68
C LEU A 253 -12.93 -0.93 4.42
N ALA A 254 -11.86 -0.33 3.90
CA ALA A 254 -10.56 -0.32 4.56
C ALA A 254 -10.62 0.39 5.92
N LYS A 255 -11.33 1.52 6.01
CA LYS A 255 -11.62 2.22 7.27
C LYS A 255 -12.35 1.32 8.24
N HIS A 256 -13.47 0.72 7.81
CA HIS A 256 -14.25 -0.20 8.63
C HIS A 256 -13.38 -1.35 9.17
N TYR A 257 -12.55 -1.95 8.32
CA TYR A 257 -11.61 -3.00 8.72
C TYR A 257 -10.61 -2.52 9.78
N VAL A 258 -9.99 -1.35 9.57
CA VAL A 258 -9.00 -0.77 10.50
C VAL A 258 -9.59 -0.54 11.88
N PHE A 259 -10.82 -0.01 11.97
CA PHE A 259 -11.50 0.21 13.24
C PHE A 259 -11.96 -1.11 13.88
N LYS A 260 -12.57 -2.02 13.11
CA LYS A 260 -13.05 -3.31 13.62
C LYS A 260 -11.91 -4.18 14.16
N LYS A 261 -10.76 -4.21 13.49
CA LYS A 261 -9.57 -4.97 13.90
C LYS A 261 -8.62 -4.16 14.79
N ARG A 262 -8.95 -2.92 15.15
CA ARG A 262 -8.11 -2.00 15.94
C ARG A 262 -6.67 -1.90 15.43
N VAL A 263 -6.51 -1.84 14.11
CA VAL A 263 -5.19 -1.71 13.48
C VAL A 263 -4.61 -0.35 13.82
N ARG A 264 -3.43 -0.34 14.44
CA ARG A 264 -2.71 0.90 14.84
C ARG A 264 -1.49 1.20 13.97
N SER A 265 -1.13 0.29 13.07
CA SER A 265 0.04 0.46 12.21
C SER A 265 -0.32 1.33 11.01
N ALA A 266 0.22 2.55 10.98
CA ALA A 266 0.06 3.46 9.83
C ALA A 266 0.53 2.81 8.51
N ARG A 267 1.56 1.96 8.55
CA ARG A 267 2.03 1.22 7.36
C ARG A 267 0.96 0.29 6.79
N VAL A 268 0.20 -0.38 7.66
CA VAL A 268 -0.88 -1.28 7.24
C VAL A 268 -2.05 -0.45 6.69
N MET A 269 -2.37 0.69 7.31
CA MET A 269 -3.40 1.61 6.80
C MET A 269 -3.05 2.08 5.39
N CYS A 270 -1.80 2.54 5.16
CA CYS A 270 -1.33 2.96 3.85
C CYS A 270 -1.35 1.84 2.80
N ILE A 271 -1.05 0.58 3.17
CA ILE A 271 -1.16 -0.56 2.24
C ILE A 271 -2.62 -0.81 1.86
N LEU A 272 -3.51 -0.86 2.87
CA LEU A 272 -4.93 -1.18 2.67
C LEU A 272 -5.64 -0.15 1.80
N VAL A 273 -5.26 1.12 1.91
CA VAL A 273 -5.87 2.21 1.14
C VAL A 273 -5.11 2.47 -0.15
N GLY A 274 -3.78 2.59 -0.11
CA GLY A 274 -2.98 3.06 -1.24
C GLY A 274 -2.86 2.08 -2.38
N ILE A 275 -2.65 0.78 -2.12
CA ILE A 275 -2.48 -0.19 -3.20
C ILE A 275 -3.75 -0.30 -4.05
N PRO A 276 -4.95 -0.52 -3.49
CA PRO A 276 -6.17 -0.55 -4.30
C PRO A 276 -6.45 0.77 -5.03
N THR A 277 -6.20 1.91 -4.39
CA THR A 277 -6.48 3.23 -4.98
C THR A 277 -5.64 3.46 -6.24
N VAL A 278 -4.32 3.21 -6.19
CA VAL A 278 -3.44 3.31 -7.38
C VAL A 278 -3.94 2.41 -8.51
N LEU A 279 -4.31 1.17 -8.17
CA LEU A 279 -4.75 0.16 -9.14
C LEU A 279 -6.08 0.53 -9.78
N ILE A 280 -7.02 1.13 -9.06
CA ILE A 280 -8.31 1.56 -9.62
C ILE A 280 -8.13 2.82 -10.47
N ASP A 281 -7.46 3.84 -9.93
CA ASP A 281 -7.33 5.15 -10.57
C ASP A 281 -6.59 5.07 -11.90
N THR A 282 -5.57 4.21 -11.98
CA THR A 282 -4.82 4.02 -13.23
C THR A 282 -5.72 3.50 -14.35
N GLN A 283 -6.64 2.59 -14.04
CA GLN A 283 -7.48 1.93 -15.03
C GLN A 283 -8.59 2.87 -15.49
N MET A 284 -9.14 3.66 -14.56
CA MET A 284 -10.03 4.77 -14.92
C MET A 284 -9.32 5.76 -15.84
N ARG A 285 -8.08 6.17 -15.52
CA ARG A 285 -7.31 7.12 -16.33
C ARG A 285 -6.94 6.56 -17.71
N ILE A 286 -6.55 5.29 -17.82
CA ILE A 286 -6.30 4.65 -19.14
C ILE A 286 -7.54 4.76 -20.03
N ILE A 287 -8.73 4.49 -19.49
CA ILE A 287 -9.99 4.52 -20.25
C ILE A 287 -10.37 5.97 -20.63
N VAL A 288 -10.22 6.93 -19.71
CA VAL A 288 -10.54 8.35 -19.97
C VAL A 288 -9.55 8.98 -20.96
N LEU A 289 -8.25 8.73 -20.78
CA LEU A 289 -7.20 9.20 -21.69
C LEU A 289 -7.29 8.50 -23.05
N GLY A 290 -7.81 7.28 -23.12
CA GLY A 290 -8.08 6.55 -24.36
C GLY A 290 -9.20 7.15 -25.23
N THR A 291 -9.73 8.33 -24.93
CA THR A 291 -10.79 9.00 -25.70
C THR A 291 -10.24 10.00 -26.73
N ASN A 292 -10.80 10.01 -27.95
CA ASN A 292 -10.23 10.70 -29.13
C ASN A 292 -10.17 12.24 -29.09
N SER A 293 -10.54 12.92 -27.99
CA SER A 293 -10.55 14.40 -27.96
C SER A 293 -9.77 14.97 -26.78
N ALA A 294 -8.71 15.72 -27.10
CA ALA A 294 -7.89 16.41 -26.11
C ALA A 294 -8.71 17.34 -25.20
N ASN A 295 -9.74 17.99 -25.75
CA ASN A 295 -10.66 18.84 -24.97
C ASN A 295 -11.47 18.04 -23.95
N THR A 296 -11.95 16.84 -24.29
CA THR A 296 -12.68 15.98 -23.35
C THR A 296 -11.75 15.40 -22.28
N ALA A 297 -10.51 15.07 -22.65
CA ALA A 297 -9.50 14.62 -21.69
C ALA A 297 -9.11 15.74 -20.71
N ALA A 298 -8.92 16.97 -21.19
CA ALA A 298 -8.61 18.13 -20.35
C ALA A 298 -9.79 18.52 -19.44
N LEU A 299 -11.01 18.57 -19.98
CA LEU A 299 -12.23 18.84 -19.20
C LEU A 299 -12.47 17.74 -18.16
N GLY A 300 -12.24 16.48 -18.53
CA GLY A 300 -12.31 15.34 -17.63
C GLY A 300 -11.28 15.44 -16.51
N ALA A 301 -10.04 15.83 -16.80
CA ALA A 301 -9.00 16.03 -15.79
C ALA A 301 -9.36 17.15 -14.79
N ILE A 302 -9.82 18.30 -15.27
CA ILE A 302 -10.28 19.40 -14.41
C ILE A 302 -11.47 18.96 -13.57
N GLY A 303 -12.45 18.30 -14.19
CA GLY A 303 -13.65 17.81 -13.50
C GLY A 303 -13.33 16.80 -12.39
N MET A 304 -12.43 15.84 -12.67
CA MET A 304 -11.96 14.86 -11.67
C MET A 304 -11.25 15.57 -10.51
N ALA A 305 -10.29 16.45 -10.80
CA ALA A 305 -9.51 17.15 -9.77
C ALA A 305 -10.40 18.01 -8.84
N LEU A 306 -11.37 18.75 -9.40
CA LEU A 306 -12.32 19.54 -8.61
C LEU A 306 -13.26 18.67 -7.77
N PHE A 307 -13.73 17.56 -8.33
CA PHE A 307 -14.60 16.62 -7.62
C PHE A 307 -13.86 15.94 -6.45
N GLU A 308 -12.63 15.48 -6.68
CA GLU A 308 -11.79 14.87 -5.66
C GLU A 308 -11.46 15.85 -4.52
N SER A 309 -11.11 17.10 -4.84
CA SER A 309 -10.93 18.15 -3.84
C SER A 309 -12.17 18.40 -2.99
N SER A 310 -13.35 18.42 -3.62
CA SER A 310 -14.61 18.61 -2.92
C SER A 310 -14.89 17.45 -1.95
N LEU A 311 -14.61 16.22 -2.38
CA LEU A 311 -14.73 15.03 -1.52
C LEU A 311 -13.74 15.03 -0.37
N ARG A 312 -12.49 15.47 -0.60
CA ARG A 312 -11.46 15.58 0.44
C ARG A 312 -11.83 16.60 1.51
N ALA A 313 -12.23 17.80 1.10
CA ALA A 313 -12.73 18.84 2.00
C ALA A 313 -13.96 18.34 2.80
N GLY A 314 -14.92 17.69 2.12
CA GLY A 314 -16.09 17.10 2.75
C GLY A 314 -15.75 16.04 3.81
N LYS A 315 -14.84 15.10 3.48
CA LYS A 315 -14.37 14.08 4.43
C LYS A 315 -13.66 14.69 5.63
N ALA A 316 -12.82 15.71 5.42
CA ALA A 316 -12.12 16.39 6.52
C ALA A 316 -13.10 17.08 7.48
N VAL A 317 -14.14 17.74 6.96
CA VAL A 317 -15.23 18.31 7.76
C VAL A 317 -15.95 17.23 8.56
N LEU A 318 -16.30 16.10 7.93
CA LEU A 318 -16.98 14.99 8.60
C LEU A 318 -16.14 14.37 9.72
N VAL A 319 -14.84 14.16 9.50
CA VAL A 319 -13.92 13.63 10.51
C VAL A 319 -13.81 14.59 11.70
N MET A 320 -13.63 15.88 11.44
CA MET A 320 -13.53 16.87 12.51
C MET A 320 -14.84 17.06 13.26
N TRP A 321 -15.98 16.99 12.56
CA TRP A 321 -17.29 16.96 13.17
C TRP A 321 -17.46 15.74 14.09
N GLU A 322 -17.06 14.54 13.65
CA GLU A 322 -17.13 13.33 14.47
C GLU A 322 -16.25 13.44 15.73
N ILE A 323 -15.03 13.98 15.60
CA ILE A 323 -14.13 14.21 16.73
C ILE A 323 -14.75 15.20 17.73
N ARG A 324 -15.29 16.33 17.24
CA ARG A 324 -15.92 17.35 18.10
C ARG A 324 -17.16 16.79 18.80
N HIS A 325 -18.00 16.07 18.07
CA HIS A 325 -19.21 15.45 18.62
C HIS A 325 -18.87 14.42 19.70
N ARG A 326 -17.94 13.48 19.43
CA ARG A 326 -17.52 12.49 20.44
C ARG A 326 -16.84 13.14 21.64
N ARG A 327 -16.05 14.20 21.44
CA ARG A 327 -15.44 14.97 22.54
C ARG A 327 -16.52 15.57 23.45
N ALA A 328 -17.57 16.16 22.87
CA ALA A 328 -18.69 16.71 23.64
C ALA A 328 -19.44 15.62 24.42
N VAL A 329 -19.68 14.45 23.82
CA VAL A 329 -20.31 13.30 24.50
C VAL A 329 -19.46 12.79 25.66
N VAL A 330 -18.14 12.64 25.46
CA VAL A 330 -17.22 12.20 26.52
C VAL A 330 -17.14 13.23 27.64
N ALA A 331 -17.05 14.53 27.31
CA ALA A 331 -17.06 15.60 28.30
C ALA A 331 -18.34 15.62 29.14
N ARG A 332 -19.52 15.44 28.51
CA ARG A 332 -20.81 15.32 29.20
C ARG A 332 -20.83 14.10 30.14
N ARG A 333 -20.30 12.96 29.72
CA ARG A 333 -20.20 11.75 30.56
C ARG A 333 -19.28 11.95 31.76
N ILE A 334 -18.15 12.63 31.57
CA ILE A 334 -17.21 12.96 32.66
C ILE A 334 -17.86 13.93 33.65
N ALA A 335 -18.51 14.98 33.16
CA ALA A 335 -19.22 15.94 34.02
C ALA A 335 -20.33 15.27 34.84
N ALA A 336 -21.14 14.40 34.22
CA ALA A 336 -22.18 13.65 34.90
C ALA A 336 -21.63 12.66 35.96
N ALA A 337 -20.48 12.02 35.69
CA ALA A 337 -19.82 11.15 36.64
C ALA A 337 -19.24 11.92 37.84
N ALA A 338 -18.65 13.11 37.61
CA ALA A 338 -18.13 13.97 38.66
C ALA A 338 -19.24 14.48 39.59
N LEU A 339 -20.39 14.88 39.03
CA LEU A 339 -21.58 15.27 39.80
C LEU A 339 -22.08 14.12 40.69
N ARG A 340 -22.13 12.88 40.16
CA ARG A 340 -22.53 11.70 40.95
C ARG A 340 -21.55 11.40 42.08
N ALA A 341 -20.24 11.52 41.85
CA ALA A 341 -19.23 11.30 42.88
C ALA A 341 -19.35 12.34 44.01
N GLY A 342 -19.51 13.62 43.67
CA GLY A 342 -19.70 14.69 44.67
C GLY A 342 -21.00 14.56 45.47
N THR A 343 -22.05 13.98 44.87
CA THR A 343 -23.32 13.73 45.58
C THR A 343 -23.19 12.60 46.62
N VAL A 344 -22.35 11.58 46.34
CA VAL A 344 -22.09 10.48 47.28
C VAL A 344 -21.27 10.96 48.48
N GLU A 345 -20.22 11.77 48.26
CA GLU A 345 -19.43 12.35 49.35
C GLU A 345 -20.25 13.32 50.21
N ALA A 346 -21.16 14.10 49.60
CA ALA A 346 -22.07 14.98 50.34
C ALA A 346 -23.10 14.22 51.20
N PHE A 347 -23.47 12.98 50.83
CA PHE A 347 -24.38 12.15 51.59
C PHE A 347 -23.68 11.40 52.75
N GLU A 348 -22.38 11.13 52.60
CA GLU A 348 -21.56 10.46 53.63
C GLU A 348 -21.11 11.43 54.75
N HIS A 349 -21.13 12.75 54.50
CA HIS A 349 -20.79 13.79 55.47
C HIS A 349 -21.99 14.42 56.20
N ARG A 350 -23.09 13.67 56.39
CA ARG A 350 -24.16 14.09 57.32
C ARG A 350 -23.71 13.83 58.77
N PRO A 351 -23.63 14.84 59.65
CA PRO A 351 -23.18 14.64 61.02
C PRO A 351 -24.27 13.93 61.83
N SER A 352 -24.05 12.66 62.16
CA SER A 352 -24.73 12.00 63.28
C SER A 352 -23.93 12.23 64.56
N ASN A 353 -24.62 12.72 65.59
CA ASN A 353 -24.09 13.20 66.87
C ASN A 353 -23.15 12.23 67.61
N PRO A 354 -22.30 12.75 68.53
CA PRO A 354 -21.18 12.02 69.11
C PRO A 354 -21.59 11.25 70.38
N SER A 355 -21.22 9.98 70.47
CA SER A 355 -21.12 9.26 71.75
C SER A 355 -20.17 8.05 71.63
N VAL A 356 -18.99 8.17 72.27
CA VAL A 356 -18.25 7.15 73.07
C VAL A 356 -17.87 5.84 72.34
N VAL A 357 -16.61 5.52 71.98
CA VAL A 357 -15.45 4.99 72.77
C VAL A 357 -14.20 4.91 71.83
N PRO A 358 -12.94 5.03 72.30
CA PRO A 358 -11.75 5.03 71.44
C PRO A 358 -11.09 3.64 71.27
N HIS A 359 -10.98 3.14 70.03
CA HIS A 359 -10.06 2.05 69.68
C HIS A 359 -9.35 2.26 68.33
N ALA A 360 -8.03 2.46 68.45
CA ALA A 360 -6.88 2.16 67.57
C ALA A 360 -7.00 2.19 66.02
N PRO A 361 -5.95 2.68 65.33
CA PRO A 361 -6.01 3.04 63.92
C PRO A 361 -5.93 1.82 62.99
N LYS A 362 -6.94 1.62 62.15
CA LYS A 362 -6.83 0.86 60.90
C LYS A 362 -6.92 1.82 59.73
N THR A 363 -5.82 2.47 59.38
CA THR A 363 -5.69 3.20 58.13
C THR A 363 -5.52 2.22 56.97
N SER A 364 -6.62 1.61 56.53
CA SER A 364 -6.75 1.08 55.16
C SER A 364 -7.52 2.08 54.30
N SER A 365 -6.89 3.21 53.99
CA SER A 365 -7.39 4.15 52.97
C SER A 365 -7.07 3.60 51.57
N LYS A 366 -7.79 2.56 51.15
CA LYS A 366 -7.92 2.22 49.72
C LYS A 366 -9.00 3.12 49.10
N THR A 367 -8.74 4.41 49.04
CA THR A 367 -9.56 5.33 48.23
C THR A 367 -9.10 5.20 46.77
N SER A 368 -9.54 4.12 46.12
CA SER A 368 -9.31 3.83 44.71
C SER A 368 -10.63 3.86 43.95
N SER A 369 -11.28 5.01 43.88
CA SER A 369 -12.47 5.27 43.05
C SER A 369 -12.18 6.23 41.89
N ARG A 370 -10.90 6.43 41.54
CA ARG A 370 -10.46 7.15 40.31
C ARG A 370 -10.28 6.33 39.01
N PRO A 371 -10.47 4.99 38.91
CA PRO A 371 -10.09 4.27 37.69
C PRO A 371 -11.07 4.40 36.51
N SER A 372 -12.30 4.93 36.67
CA SER A 372 -13.28 5.00 35.55
C SER A 372 -13.13 6.23 34.66
N MET A 373 -12.74 7.39 35.21
CA MET A 373 -12.65 8.65 34.47
C MET A 373 -11.44 8.72 33.54
N SER A 374 -10.29 8.21 33.99
CA SER A 374 -9.06 8.18 33.19
C SER A 374 -9.15 7.20 32.02
N VAL A 375 -9.86 6.09 32.19
CA VAL A 375 -10.05 5.06 31.14
C VAL A 375 -10.86 5.62 29.96
N GLY A 376 -11.98 6.32 30.23
CA GLY A 376 -12.82 6.90 29.16
C GLY A 376 -12.11 7.99 28.34
N MET A 377 -11.30 8.82 28.99
CA MET A 377 -10.54 9.87 28.29
C MET A 377 -9.36 9.29 27.49
N ASN A 378 -8.67 8.29 28.04
CA ASN A 378 -7.61 7.56 27.35
C ASN A 378 -8.14 6.82 26.12
N ASP A 379 -9.32 6.20 26.20
CA ASP A 379 -9.96 5.52 25.07
C ASP A 379 -10.37 6.49 23.97
N PHE A 380 -10.92 7.66 24.33
CA PHE A 380 -11.21 8.72 23.38
C PHE A 380 -9.95 9.23 22.68
N GLU A 381 -8.88 9.50 23.43
CA GLU A 381 -7.60 9.95 22.84
C GLU A 381 -7.00 8.90 21.91
N MET A 382 -7.03 7.62 22.31
CA MET A 382 -6.56 6.52 21.46
C MET A 382 -7.37 6.42 20.17
N TRP A 383 -8.70 6.52 20.25
CA TRP A 383 -9.58 6.53 19.09
C TRP A 383 -9.32 7.75 18.20
N ARG A 384 -9.21 8.96 18.78
CA ARG A 384 -8.92 10.22 18.07
C ARG A 384 -7.61 10.11 17.29
N ARG A 385 -6.54 9.62 17.93
CA ARG A 385 -5.26 9.43 17.26
C ARG A 385 -5.35 8.40 16.13
N GLN A 386 -6.17 7.36 16.30
CA GLN A 386 -6.38 6.35 15.26
C GLN A 386 -7.14 6.90 14.06
N ILE A 387 -8.22 7.66 14.25
CA ILE A 387 -8.98 8.27 13.13
C ILE A 387 -8.17 9.33 12.41
N GLN A 388 -7.41 10.17 13.14
CA GLN A 388 -6.51 11.13 12.53
C GLN A 388 -5.41 10.42 11.72
N ALA A 389 -4.77 9.39 12.29
CA ALA A 389 -3.74 8.64 11.59
C ALA A 389 -4.27 7.92 10.34
N PHE A 390 -5.49 7.38 10.40
CA PHE A 390 -6.13 6.76 9.24
C PHE A 390 -6.44 7.80 8.17
N HIS A 391 -7.06 8.93 8.52
CA HIS A 391 -7.40 9.99 7.58
C HIS A 391 -6.16 10.58 6.90
N THR A 392 -5.08 10.82 7.66
CA THR A 392 -3.80 11.25 7.08
C THR A 392 -3.21 10.18 6.17
N ALA A 393 -3.31 8.89 6.52
CA ALA A 393 -2.84 7.79 5.67
C ALA A 393 -3.64 7.68 4.37
N GLU A 394 -4.96 7.86 4.45
CA GLU A 394 -5.89 7.90 3.32
C GLU A 394 -5.54 9.05 2.39
N LEU A 395 -5.41 10.28 2.92
CA LEU A 395 -5.07 11.45 2.11
C LEU A 395 -3.74 11.29 1.37
N ASN A 396 -2.68 10.90 2.09
CA ASN A 396 -1.39 10.69 1.43
C ASN A 396 -1.49 9.61 0.36
N ALA A 397 -2.19 8.52 0.65
CA ALA A 397 -2.36 7.43 -0.30
C ALA A 397 -3.13 7.85 -1.55
N ASP A 398 -4.14 8.69 -1.40
CA ASP A 398 -4.94 9.27 -2.49
C ASP A 398 -4.07 10.16 -3.39
N MET A 399 -3.33 11.11 -2.79
CA MET A 399 -2.40 11.98 -3.53
C MET A 399 -1.34 11.16 -4.29
N TYR A 400 -0.71 10.16 -3.62
CA TYR A 400 0.23 9.26 -4.30
C TYR A 400 -0.44 8.52 -5.46
N ALA A 401 -1.65 8.03 -5.26
CA ALA A 401 -2.40 7.29 -6.28
C ALA A 401 -2.70 8.14 -7.50
N GLU A 402 -3.07 9.41 -7.34
CA GLU A 402 -3.32 10.34 -8.44
C GLU A 402 -2.06 10.55 -9.29
N TYR A 403 -0.95 10.98 -8.70
CA TYR A 403 0.29 11.20 -9.45
C TYR A 403 0.79 9.93 -10.14
N ILE A 404 0.78 8.80 -9.42
CA ILE A 404 1.26 7.53 -9.97
C ILE A 404 0.32 7.04 -11.07
N SER A 405 -1.00 7.16 -10.90
CA SER A 405 -1.97 6.73 -11.91
C SER A 405 -1.86 7.57 -13.19
N ILE A 406 -1.65 8.88 -13.08
CA ILE A 406 -1.36 9.78 -14.20
C ILE A 406 -0.11 9.28 -14.96
N GLY A 407 1.01 9.10 -14.26
CA GLY A 407 2.26 8.68 -14.89
C GLY A 407 2.24 7.26 -15.46
N CYS A 408 1.61 6.30 -14.76
CA CYS A 408 1.47 4.92 -15.22
C CYS A 408 0.55 4.81 -16.44
N SER A 409 -0.62 5.47 -16.41
CA SER A 409 -1.57 5.45 -17.54
C SER A 409 -0.95 6.09 -18.79
N ALA A 410 -0.29 7.25 -18.64
CA ALA A 410 0.43 7.89 -19.74
C ALA A 410 1.56 7.01 -20.28
N SER A 411 2.31 6.31 -19.41
CA SER A 411 3.34 5.37 -19.84
C SER A 411 2.75 4.26 -20.74
N ILE A 412 1.66 3.64 -20.28
CA ILE A 412 1.00 2.55 -21.01
C ILE A 412 0.52 3.02 -22.38
N LEU A 413 -0.16 4.17 -22.44
CA LEU A 413 -0.65 4.71 -23.69
C LEU A 413 0.48 5.13 -24.64
N PHE A 414 1.54 5.74 -24.11
CA PHE A 414 2.70 6.17 -24.90
C PHE A 414 3.41 5.01 -25.61
N PHE A 415 3.62 3.90 -24.90
CA PHE A 415 4.32 2.72 -25.41
C PHE A 415 3.41 1.75 -26.18
N TYR A 416 2.18 1.50 -25.72
CA TYR A 416 1.30 0.46 -26.27
C TYR A 416 0.08 0.97 -27.03
N GLY A 417 -0.28 2.25 -26.93
CA GLY A 417 -1.52 2.78 -27.52
C GLY A 417 -1.65 2.59 -29.03
N ASN A 418 -0.52 2.50 -29.75
CA ASN A 418 -0.51 2.31 -31.21
C ASN A 418 -0.17 0.87 -31.65
N HIS A 419 -0.14 -0.09 -30.73
CA HIS A 419 0.27 -1.45 -31.03
C HIS A 419 -0.90 -2.29 -31.57
N PRO A 420 -0.72 -3.09 -32.65
CA PRO A 420 -1.79 -3.92 -33.22
C PRO A 420 -2.43 -4.91 -32.23
N HIS A 421 -1.64 -5.57 -31.40
CA HIS A 421 -2.10 -6.47 -30.33
C HIS A 421 -2.63 -5.78 -29.06
N TYR A 422 -2.74 -4.44 -29.01
CA TYR A 422 -3.33 -3.70 -27.89
C TYR A 422 -4.53 -2.87 -28.34
N SER A 423 -5.43 -3.51 -29.07
CA SER A 423 -6.61 -2.87 -29.68
C SER A 423 -7.50 -2.12 -28.68
N LEU A 424 -7.57 -2.58 -27.42
CA LEU A 424 -8.35 -1.95 -26.34
C LEU A 424 -7.76 -0.62 -25.83
N LEU A 425 -6.46 -0.39 -26.07
CA LEU A 425 -5.77 0.86 -25.72
C LEU A 425 -5.74 1.83 -26.90
N ARG A 426 -6.12 1.37 -28.09
CA ARG A 426 -6.07 2.13 -29.33
C ARG A 426 -7.25 3.09 -29.37
N GLN A 427 -6.94 4.38 -29.24
CA GLN A 427 -7.80 5.44 -29.74
C GLN A 427 -8.08 5.17 -31.21
N THR A 428 -9.32 5.34 -31.65
CA THR A 428 -9.81 5.13 -33.03
C THR A 428 -9.17 6.16 -33.98
N ALA A 429 -7.84 6.13 -34.11
CA ALA A 429 -7.09 6.86 -35.11
C ALA A 429 -7.33 6.16 -36.44
N SER A 430 -8.07 6.86 -37.28
CA SER A 430 -8.34 6.58 -38.69
C SER A 430 -7.18 5.84 -39.35
N THR A 431 -7.50 4.69 -39.91
CA THR A 431 -6.67 3.86 -40.79
C THR A 431 -5.97 4.74 -41.83
N GLY A 432 -4.73 5.14 -41.58
CA GLY A 432 -3.95 5.98 -42.50
C GLY A 432 -2.89 6.91 -41.88
N THR A 433 -2.70 6.93 -40.56
CA THR A 433 -1.74 7.84 -39.90
C THR A 433 -0.29 7.55 -40.27
N THR A 434 0.40 8.59 -40.70
CA THR A 434 1.83 8.55 -41.04
C THR A 434 2.69 8.49 -39.76
N THR A 435 3.99 8.20 -39.91
CA THR A 435 4.96 8.23 -38.80
C THR A 435 5.08 9.61 -38.16
N VAL A 436 4.84 10.68 -38.92
CA VAL A 436 4.83 12.08 -38.45
C VAL A 436 3.62 12.34 -37.55
N ASP A 437 2.44 11.84 -37.92
CA ASP A 437 1.23 11.94 -37.10
C ASP A 437 1.36 11.19 -35.77
N THR A 438 2.11 10.08 -35.77
CA THR A 438 2.38 9.28 -34.58
C THR A 438 3.25 10.02 -33.56
N MET A 439 4.29 10.73 -34.03
CA MET A 439 5.16 11.52 -33.15
C MET A 439 4.43 12.76 -32.62
N ALA A 440 3.66 13.45 -33.45
CA ALA A 440 2.83 14.58 -33.02
C ALA A 440 1.82 14.16 -31.94
N TRP A 441 1.18 12.99 -32.11
CA TRP A 441 0.29 12.42 -31.10
C TRP A 441 1.02 12.12 -29.78
N ARG A 442 2.21 11.51 -29.82
CA ARG A 442 3.03 11.24 -28.63
C ARG A 442 3.42 12.51 -27.88
N VAL A 443 3.79 13.57 -28.61
CA VAL A 443 4.10 14.87 -28.02
C VAL A 443 2.86 15.46 -27.36
N SER A 444 1.71 15.43 -28.02
CA SER A 444 0.44 15.90 -27.46
C SER A 444 0.04 15.12 -26.18
N GLN A 445 0.30 13.81 -26.12
CA GLN A 445 0.10 13.01 -24.91
C GLN A 445 1.04 13.42 -23.76
N LEU A 446 2.30 13.76 -24.06
CA LEU A 446 3.25 14.26 -23.07
C LEU A 446 2.88 15.66 -22.56
N GLU A 447 2.37 16.53 -23.44
CA GLU A 447 1.85 17.85 -23.06
C GLU A 447 0.62 17.71 -22.15
N MET A 448 -0.32 16.82 -22.52
CA MET A 448 -1.49 16.50 -21.70
C MET A 448 -1.09 15.95 -20.32
N LEU A 449 -0.08 15.07 -20.27
CA LEU A 449 0.48 14.56 -19.03
C LEU A 449 1.03 15.70 -18.14
N GLY A 450 1.83 16.60 -18.73
CA GLY A 450 2.37 17.77 -18.02
C GLY A 450 1.28 18.66 -17.46
N PHE A 451 0.22 18.91 -18.25
CA PHE A 451 -0.95 19.68 -17.84
C PHE A 451 -1.71 19.01 -16.68
N GLN A 452 -1.97 17.70 -16.76
CA GLN A 452 -2.65 16.95 -15.70
C GLN A 452 -1.87 17.00 -14.38
N ILE A 453 -0.55 16.78 -14.42
CA ILE A 453 0.29 16.86 -13.21
C ILE A 453 0.25 18.28 -12.63
N ALA A 454 0.35 19.31 -13.47
CA ALA A 454 0.36 20.69 -13.00
C ALA A 454 -0.95 21.07 -12.27
N ILE A 455 -2.10 20.72 -12.85
CA ILE A 455 -3.41 20.95 -12.21
C ILE A 455 -3.50 20.18 -10.90
N GLU A 456 -3.14 18.90 -10.89
CA GLU A 456 -3.24 18.05 -9.70
C GLU A 456 -2.40 18.62 -8.55
N VAL A 457 -1.18 19.07 -8.82
CA VAL A 457 -0.30 19.70 -7.81
C VAL A 457 -0.94 20.95 -7.20
N VAL A 458 -1.56 21.81 -8.03
CA VAL A 458 -2.22 23.04 -7.58
C VAL A 458 -3.44 22.71 -6.73
N VAL A 459 -4.28 21.81 -7.23
CA VAL A 459 -5.53 21.40 -6.59
C VAL A 459 -5.27 20.70 -5.26
N ASP A 460 -4.31 19.78 -5.21
CA ASP A 460 -3.84 19.13 -3.99
C ASP A 460 -3.31 20.11 -2.95
N TYR A 461 -2.63 21.17 -3.41
CA TYR A 461 -2.09 22.17 -2.52
C TYR A 461 -3.22 22.93 -1.84
N ILE A 462 -4.20 23.36 -2.62
CA ILE A 462 -5.39 24.05 -2.11
C ILE A 462 -6.15 23.14 -1.15
N SER A 463 -6.40 21.87 -1.51
CA SER A 463 -7.09 20.90 -0.63
C SER A 463 -6.35 20.70 0.69
N THR A 464 -5.02 20.49 0.64
CA THR A 464 -4.18 20.33 1.84
C THR A 464 -4.27 21.55 2.76
N VAL A 465 -4.25 22.76 2.19
CA VAL A 465 -4.39 24.01 2.96
C VAL A 465 -5.77 24.08 3.62
N LEU A 466 -6.84 23.78 2.90
CA LEU A 466 -8.20 23.77 3.44
C LEU A 466 -8.34 22.77 4.60
N GLU A 467 -7.75 21.58 4.48
CA GLU A 467 -7.77 20.55 5.53
C GLU A 467 -6.99 20.96 6.79
N MET A 468 -5.85 21.63 6.62
CA MET A 468 -5.11 22.20 7.74
C MET A 468 -5.93 23.27 8.46
N VAL A 469 -6.64 24.12 7.72
CA VAL A 469 -7.56 25.13 8.28
C VAL A 469 -8.72 24.46 9.04
N ILE A 470 -9.23 23.33 8.54
CA ILE A 470 -10.27 22.53 9.21
C ILE A 470 -9.76 21.88 10.52
N GLY A 471 -8.43 21.68 10.64
CA GLY A 471 -7.76 21.23 11.86
C GLY A 471 -7.16 19.82 11.79
N ILE A 472 -6.84 19.32 10.59
CA ILE A 472 -6.13 18.04 10.41
C ILE A 472 -4.62 18.24 10.63
N GLU A 473 -4.02 17.43 11.50
CA GLU A 473 -2.59 17.46 11.82
C GLU A 473 -1.79 16.46 10.96
N PHE A 474 -0.67 16.90 10.35
CA PHE A 474 0.11 16.12 9.38
C PHE A 474 1.47 15.58 9.90
N ASP A 475 1.72 15.59 11.21
CA ASP A 475 3.06 15.38 11.77
C ASP A 475 3.64 13.96 11.65
N HIS A 476 2.81 12.95 11.34
CA HIS A 476 3.24 11.54 11.35
C HIS A 476 3.83 11.01 10.03
N VAL A 477 3.76 11.76 8.93
CA VAL A 477 4.06 11.23 7.58
C VAL A 477 5.57 11.06 7.32
N LYS A 478 6.42 11.92 7.90
CA LYS A 478 7.87 11.91 7.64
C LYS A 478 8.55 10.57 7.99
N LYS A 479 8.08 9.88 9.02
CA LYS A 479 8.64 8.58 9.46
C LYS A 479 8.29 7.42 8.54
N LEU A 480 7.30 7.58 7.66
CA LEU A 480 6.86 6.56 6.72
C LEU A 480 7.44 6.74 5.31
N ASN A 481 8.18 7.82 5.06
CA ASN A 481 8.57 8.24 3.72
C ASN A 481 9.21 7.12 2.87
N SER A 482 10.30 6.52 3.35
CA SER A 482 11.00 5.45 2.62
C SER A 482 10.14 4.18 2.44
N PHE A 483 9.24 3.90 3.38
CA PHE A 483 8.31 2.78 3.26
C PHE A 483 7.25 3.04 2.18
N LEU A 484 6.70 4.26 2.14
CA LEU A 484 5.72 4.65 1.14
C LEU A 484 6.33 4.65 -0.26
N ALA A 485 7.54 5.21 -0.42
CA ALA A 485 8.28 5.16 -1.67
C ALA A 485 8.43 3.71 -2.18
N ALA A 486 8.97 2.81 -1.35
CA ALA A 486 9.13 1.41 -1.72
C ALA A 486 7.80 0.72 -2.06
N MET A 487 6.75 0.95 -1.26
CA MET A 487 5.44 0.37 -1.47
C MET A 487 4.81 0.83 -2.79
N PHE A 488 4.89 2.12 -3.09
CA PHE A 488 4.32 2.71 -4.30
C PHE A 488 5.13 2.39 -5.56
N ILE A 489 6.45 2.28 -5.49
CA ILE A 489 7.27 1.79 -6.59
C ILE A 489 6.87 0.34 -6.97
N ILE A 490 6.76 -0.55 -5.97
CA ILE A 490 6.32 -1.94 -6.20
C ILE A 490 4.90 -1.97 -6.80
N THR A 491 4.01 -1.12 -6.29
CA THR A 491 2.61 -1.04 -6.77
C THR A 491 2.53 -0.52 -8.20
N ALA A 492 3.30 0.51 -8.54
CA ALA A 492 3.34 1.07 -9.89
C ALA A 492 3.80 0.01 -10.92
N VAL A 493 4.87 -0.73 -10.62
CA VAL A 493 5.38 -1.79 -11.51
C VAL A 493 4.39 -2.96 -11.61
N MET A 494 3.77 -3.36 -10.49
CA MET A 494 2.72 -4.37 -10.52
C MET A 494 1.55 -3.95 -11.41
N ASN A 495 1.15 -2.69 -11.31
CA ASN A 495 0.05 -2.13 -12.10
C ASN A 495 0.37 -2.10 -13.61
N ILE A 496 1.61 -1.75 -13.97
CA ILE A 496 2.11 -1.88 -15.34
C ILE A 496 1.99 -3.33 -15.81
N ASN A 497 2.51 -4.29 -15.04
CA ASN A 497 2.47 -5.71 -15.39
C ASN A 497 1.04 -6.22 -15.60
N ILE A 498 0.13 -5.88 -14.68
CA ILE A 498 -1.29 -6.24 -14.78
C ILE A 498 -1.89 -5.65 -16.06
N SER A 499 -1.63 -4.38 -16.34
CA SER A 499 -2.20 -3.68 -17.50
C SER A 499 -1.66 -4.24 -18.83
N VAL A 500 -0.36 -4.50 -18.93
CA VAL A 500 0.28 -5.00 -20.16
C VAL A 500 -0.13 -6.45 -20.49
N CYS A 501 -0.38 -7.29 -19.48
CA CYS A 501 -0.84 -8.68 -19.67
C CYS A 501 -2.36 -8.78 -19.87
N ILE A 502 -3.14 -7.99 -19.13
CA ILE A 502 -4.52 -7.62 -19.53
C ILE A 502 -4.38 -6.70 -20.76
N TYR A 503 -5.37 -6.06 -21.36
CA TYR A 503 -5.21 -5.31 -22.64
C TYR A 503 -4.57 -5.94 -23.91
N LEU A 504 -3.56 -6.81 -23.83
CA LEU A 504 -3.06 -7.66 -24.90
C LEU A 504 -4.21 -8.52 -25.43
N SER A 505 -4.59 -8.28 -26.68
CA SER A 505 -5.73 -8.87 -27.39
C SER A 505 -5.25 -9.84 -28.44
#